data_AF-C7N976-F1
#
_entry.id   AF-C7N976-F1
#
_cell.length_a   1.000
_cell.length_b   1.000
_cell.length_c   1.000
_cell.angle_alpha   90.00
_cell.angle_beta   90.00
_cell.angle_gamma   90.00
#
_symmetry.space_group_name_H-M   'P 1'
#
loop_
_entity.id
_entity.type
_entity.pdbx_description
1 polymer ?
#
loop_
_entity_poly.entity_id
_entity_poly.type
_entity_poly.pdbx_seq_one_letter_code
_entity_poly.pdbx_strand_id
1 'polypeptide(L)'
;MSDEKIELKLKDWLFNAGLLGFINILGEEARNNGELEIDDKNRLIRFSPKVLENFEYKYFDFFIKRYGKTLTYGKILEFEKYIDEFEENGEKIRSINELKMINDKITFFKAKIKSASYKKAYDFIEKDGTNKILGLEKELKKIKEPKENIDEISKDDVKNNIKIMKEIIDFFKKKITDKNGNVKNYLAAKNIAYVIINNAWSSVSFLNRANAAKDIYEEHKSYFVEPALEYVNADKSKFKYKCVLSNMLMKDYKNTLGFLNDTGFDVNRKPSHVWNFVNDIAVTPLVTLVYSCVPAGFIYGADKGIFVNANHNIDQLCKINNGIAYNILEDESEEKNINLYKNLLKEIKKEKDNTKYELSDIQIVKFEEGHYKFTLLSRNILKLLSENKEKLDALLDKWYLIDRRYFYLYDTTITELLNNQNLFSLINKLCYYKISKTKLSCKLKNIEDLLKINLDYIRRLKKMDKQEIIEKKENKKTSEELTEKDIFYIRRDAMIFREEYIRKSGNDKKIGSLLYRLQNALRINNVDMFMDALISAHAYAGKNISSLFAKALLNDENFQTLGHGFLLGLLGEDKSKNENKTDKKEGNE
;
A
#
# COMPACT_ATOMS: atom_id res chain seq x y z
N MET A 1 -6.24 -19.25 -38.38
CA MET A 1 -6.58 -18.04 -37.60
C MET A 1 -6.24 -16.83 -38.45
N SER A 2 -7.07 -15.79 -38.47
CA SER A 2 -6.77 -14.57 -39.23
C SER A 2 -5.47 -13.94 -38.74
N ASP A 3 -4.62 -13.46 -39.65
CA ASP A 3 -3.43 -12.64 -39.32
C ASP A 3 -3.80 -11.22 -38.83
N GLU A 4 -5.09 -10.97 -38.59
CA GLU A 4 -5.61 -9.69 -38.13
C GLU A 4 -5.28 -9.48 -36.65
N LYS A 5 -4.44 -8.47 -36.37
CA LYS A 5 -4.10 -8.06 -35.01
C LYS A 5 -5.25 -7.29 -34.38
N ILE A 6 -5.57 -7.63 -33.15
CA ILE A 6 -6.60 -6.96 -32.36
C ILE A 6 -5.99 -5.73 -31.68
N GLU A 7 -6.68 -4.59 -31.76
CA GLU A 7 -6.26 -3.37 -31.09
C GLU A 7 -7.04 -3.11 -29.79
N LEU A 8 -6.32 -2.78 -28.72
CA LEU A 8 -6.91 -2.32 -27.46
C LEU A 8 -6.20 -1.05 -26.98
N LYS A 9 -6.96 0.02 -26.76
CA LYS A 9 -6.46 1.34 -26.37
C LYS A 9 -6.70 1.62 -24.89
N LEU A 10 -5.79 2.35 -24.25
CA LEU A 10 -6.00 2.88 -22.89
C LEU A 10 -7.31 3.69 -22.80
N LYS A 11 -8.02 3.53 -21.68
CA LYS A 11 -9.32 4.14 -21.33
C LYS A 11 -9.27 4.65 -19.88
N ASP A 12 -10.25 4.26 -19.07
CA ASP A 12 -10.30 4.51 -17.63
C ASP A 12 -9.28 3.66 -16.85
N TRP A 13 -9.13 4.00 -15.57
CA TRP A 13 -8.17 3.36 -14.69
C TRP A 13 -8.37 1.84 -14.54
N LEU A 14 -9.61 1.36 -14.54
CA LEU A 14 -9.91 -0.06 -14.28
C LEU A 14 -9.59 -0.87 -15.53
N PHE A 15 -9.98 -0.36 -16.71
CA PHE A 15 -9.59 -0.97 -17.98
C PHE A 15 -8.08 -0.93 -18.17
N ASN A 16 -7.41 0.18 -17.83
CA ASN A 16 -5.94 0.28 -17.93
C ASN A 16 -5.23 -0.69 -16.98
N ALA A 17 -5.77 -0.91 -15.77
CA ALA A 17 -5.26 -1.94 -14.87
C ALA A 17 -5.45 -3.34 -15.45
N GLY A 18 -6.61 -3.63 -16.06
CA GLY A 18 -6.86 -4.88 -16.78
C GLY A 18 -5.91 -5.07 -17.96
N LEU A 19 -5.69 -4.02 -18.76
CA LEU A 19 -4.81 -4.06 -19.92
C LEU A 19 -3.34 -4.26 -19.53
N LEU A 20 -2.87 -3.55 -18.50
CA LEU A 20 -1.55 -3.80 -17.92
C LEU A 20 -1.44 -5.24 -17.41
N GLY A 21 -2.47 -5.73 -16.73
CA GLY A 21 -2.50 -7.11 -16.25
C GLY A 21 -2.42 -8.13 -17.38
N PHE A 22 -3.15 -7.90 -18.47
CA PHE A 22 -3.09 -8.72 -19.68
C PHE A 22 -1.68 -8.72 -20.28
N ILE A 23 -1.06 -7.54 -20.44
CA ILE A 23 0.32 -7.40 -20.91
C ILE A 23 1.29 -8.16 -19.99
N ASN A 24 1.13 -8.03 -18.67
CA ASN A 24 1.96 -8.71 -17.68
C ASN A 24 1.85 -10.24 -17.74
N ILE A 25 0.65 -10.76 -17.99
CA ILE A 25 0.40 -12.20 -18.13
C ILE A 25 1.00 -12.75 -19.42
N LEU A 26 0.89 -12.00 -20.53
CA LEU A 26 1.52 -12.39 -21.80
C LEU A 26 3.05 -12.37 -21.73
N GLY A 27 3.60 -11.44 -20.94
CA GLY A 27 5.03 -11.34 -20.69
C GLY A 27 5.85 -10.86 -21.90
N GLU A 28 7.17 -10.82 -21.73
CA GLU A 28 8.11 -10.38 -22.77
C GLU A 28 8.21 -11.35 -23.95
N GLU A 29 7.87 -12.62 -23.77
CA GLU A 29 7.88 -13.63 -24.84
C GLU A 29 6.93 -13.25 -25.99
N ALA A 30 5.70 -12.83 -25.65
CA ALA A 30 4.73 -12.37 -26.65
C ALA A 30 5.22 -11.14 -27.41
N ARG A 31 5.98 -10.25 -26.75
CA ARG A 31 6.58 -9.07 -27.39
C ARG A 31 7.71 -9.46 -28.33
N ASN A 32 8.64 -10.29 -27.86
CA ASN A 32 9.80 -10.74 -28.62
C ASN A 32 9.41 -11.53 -29.88
N ASN A 33 8.31 -12.29 -29.80
CA ASN A 33 7.81 -13.07 -30.92
C ASN A 33 6.89 -12.27 -31.87
N GLY A 34 6.71 -10.95 -31.63
CA GLY A 34 5.88 -10.07 -32.46
C GLY A 34 4.37 -10.30 -32.32
N GLU A 35 3.96 -11.10 -31.34
CA GLU A 35 2.55 -11.40 -31.06
C GLU A 35 1.86 -10.31 -30.22
N LEU A 36 2.63 -9.45 -29.55
CA LEU A 36 2.19 -8.28 -28.82
C LEU A 36 3.08 -7.07 -29.19
N GLU A 37 2.46 -6.02 -29.71
CA GLU A 37 3.12 -4.75 -30.04
C GLU A 37 2.52 -3.60 -29.22
N ILE A 38 3.36 -2.65 -28.84
CA ILE A 38 2.97 -1.45 -28.12
C ILE A 38 3.13 -0.25 -29.03
N ASP A 39 2.05 0.54 -29.15
CA ASP A 39 2.02 1.81 -29.87
C ASP A 39 1.74 2.93 -28.86
N ASP A 40 2.81 3.47 -28.28
CA ASP A 40 2.73 4.52 -27.27
C ASP A 40 2.14 5.81 -27.82
N LYS A 41 2.39 6.14 -29.08
CA LYS A 41 1.86 7.38 -29.71
C LYS A 41 0.33 7.34 -29.72
N ASN A 42 -0.23 6.17 -30.04
CA ASN A 42 -1.68 5.98 -30.06
C ASN A 42 -2.25 5.44 -28.75
N ARG A 43 -1.40 5.14 -27.75
CA ARG A 43 -1.75 4.57 -26.44
C ARG A 43 -2.52 3.26 -26.56
N LEU A 44 -2.09 2.38 -27.47
CA LEU A 44 -2.76 1.11 -27.71
C LEU A 44 -1.76 -0.04 -27.82
N ILE A 45 -2.26 -1.26 -27.59
CA ILE A 45 -1.57 -2.49 -27.95
C ILE A 45 -2.20 -3.12 -29.18
N ARG A 46 -1.38 -3.85 -29.95
CA ARG A 46 -1.83 -4.74 -31.02
C ARG A 46 -1.40 -6.16 -30.68
N PHE A 47 -2.29 -7.14 -30.77
CA PHE A 47 -1.90 -8.52 -30.50
C PHE A 47 -2.56 -9.54 -31.41
N SER A 48 -1.86 -10.65 -31.63
CA SER A 48 -2.38 -11.82 -32.34
C SER A 48 -3.35 -12.60 -31.47
N PRO A 49 -4.49 -13.10 -31.99
CA PRO A 49 -5.38 -13.99 -31.25
C PRO A 49 -4.70 -15.22 -30.65
N LYS A 50 -3.58 -15.68 -31.22
CA LYS A 50 -2.78 -16.82 -30.74
C LYS A 50 -2.33 -16.67 -29.29
N VAL A 51 -2.13 -15.44 -28.82
CA VAL A 51 -1.70 -15.21 -27.42
C VAL A 51 -2.73 -15.71 -26.40
N LEU A 52 -4.00 -15.89 -26.81
CA LEU A 52 -5.09 -16.42 -25.99
C LEU A 52 -5.08 -17.96 -25.88
N GLU A 53 -4.26 -18.67 -26.66
CA GLU A 53 -4.08 -20.11 -26.50
C GLU A 53 -3.44 -20.42 -25.15
N ASN A 54 -4.02 -21.39 -24.43
CA ASN A 54 -3.58 -21.81 -23.09
C ASN A 54 -3.47 -20.65 -22.08
N PHE A 55 -4.27 -19.58 -22.27
CA PHE A 55 -4.16 -18.35 -21.48
C PHE A 55 -4.44 -18.58 -19.99
N GLU A 56 -5.30 -19.52 -19.63
CA GLU A 56 -5.56 -19.93 -18.25
C GLU A 56 -4.30 -20.39 -17.52
N TYR A 57 -3.35 -21.02 -18.21
CA TYR A 57 -2.08 -21.44 -17.63
C TYR A 57 -1.15 -20.23 -17.42
N LYS A 58 -0.98 -19.41 -18.46
CA LYS A 58 -0.22 -18.15 -18.41
C LYS A 58 -0.71 -17.25 -17.26
N TYR A 59 -2.04 -17.17 -17.11
CA TYR A 59 -2.71 -16.40 -16.08
C TYR A 59 -2.29 -16.82 -14.67
N PHE A 60 -2.42 -18.11 -14.33
CA PHE A 60 -2.03 -18.58 -12.99
C PHE A 60 -0.51 -18.59 -12.78
N ASP A 61 0.27 -18.96 -13.80
CA ASP A 61 1.73 -19.00 -13.73
C ASP A 61 2.32 -17.62 -13.42
N PHE A 62 1.77 -16.58 -14.02
CA PHE A 62 2.13 -15.20 -13.70
C PHE A 62 1.95 -14.88 -12.22
N PHE A 63 0.78 -15.19 -11.63
CA PHE A 63 0.54 -14.91 -10.21
C PHE A 63 1.38 -15.79 -9.29
N ILE A 64 1.61 -17.06 -9.65
CA ILE A 64 2.48 -17.96 -8.89
C ILE A 64 3.90 -17.43 -8.88
N LYS A 65 4.42 -16.97 -10.03
CA LYS A 65 5.74 -16.36 -10.12
C LYS A 65 5.82 -15.08 -9.29
N ARG A 66 4.83 -14.19 -9.41
CA ARG A 66 4.84 -12.87 -8.77
C ARG A 66 4.63 -12.92 -7.25
N TYR A 67 3.70 -13.75 -6.78
CA TYR A 67 3.29 -13.75 -5.37
C TYR A 67 3.58 -15.07 -4.64
N GLY A 68 4.03 -16.12 -5.33
CA GLY A 68 4.14 -17.47 -4.76
C GLY A 68 4.90 -17.53 -3.43
N LYS A 69 6.03 -16.80 -3.33
CA LYS A 69 6.87 -16.72 -2.11
C LYS A 69 6.17 -15.99 -0.95
N THR A 70 5.44 -14.91 -1.23
CA THR A 70 4.82 -14.06 -0.19
C THR A 70 3.54 -14.67 0.39
N LEU A 71 2.91 -15.58 -0.37
CA LEU A 71 1.68 -16.28 -0.01
C LEU A 71 1.91 -17.35 1.06
N THR A 72 0.80 -17.84 1.64
CA THR A 72 0.83 -18.93 2.62
C THR A 72 1.47 -20.18 2.03
N TYR A 73 1.20 -20.46 0.75
CA TYR A 73 1.83 -21.54 0.00
C TYR A 73 3.36 -21.45 0.04
N GLY A 74 3.93 -20.30 -0.37
CA GLY A 74 5.39 -20.08 -0.33
C GLY A 74 5.97 -20.21 1.06
N LYS A 75 5.33 -19.61 2.07
CA LYS A 75 5.78 -19.68 3.48
C LYS A 75 5.83 -21.09 4.06
N ILE A 76 5.01 -22.01 3.54
CA ILE A 76 5.06 -23.43 3.90
C ILE A 76 6.28 -24.08 3.25
N LEU A 77 6.49 -23.82 1.94
CA LEU A 77 7.62 -24.39 1.20
C LEU A 77 8.97 -23.86 1.70
N GLU A 78 9.07 -22.59 2.09
CA GLU A 78 10.30 -22.00 2.64
C GLU A 78 10.79 -22.71 3.92
N PHE A 79 9.89 -23.37 4.66
CA PHE A 79 10.27 -24.11 5.86
C PHE A 79 11.08 -25.37 5.54
N GLU A 80 11.05 -25.85 4.31
CA GLU A 80 11.88 -26.97 3.86
C GLU A 80 13.37 -26.70 4.05
N LYS A 81 13.83 -25.47 3.77
CA LYS A 81 15.23 -25.10 3.96
C LYS A 81 15.68 -25.34 5.41
N TYR A 82 14.82 -25.00 6.37
CA TYR A 82 15.10 -25.28 7.77
C TYR A 82 15.10 -26.79 8.07
N ILE A 83 14.19 -27.56 7.47
CA ILE A 83 14.15 -29.02 7.63
C ILE A 83 15.44 -29.66 7.13
N ASP A 84 15.90 -29.29 5.93
CA ASP A 84 17.12 -29.83 5.34
C ASP A 84 18.35 -29.44 6.19
N GLU A 85 18.46 -28.18 6.61
CA GLU A 85 19.52 -27.73 7.53
C GLU A 85 19.46 -28.47 8.89
N PHE A 86 18.27 -28.76 9.40
CA PHE A 86 18.09 -29.49 10.66
C PHE A 86 18.54 -30.94 10.54
N GLU A 87 18.22 -31.60 9.42
CA GLU A 87 18.67 -32.96 9.08
C GLU A 87 20.20 -33.03 8.93
N GLU A 88 20.80 -32.11 8.16
CA GLU A 88 22.26 -32.02 7.95
C GLU A 88 23.02 -31.79 9.26
N ASN A 89 22.45 -31.01 10.18
CA ASN A 89 23.04 -30.69 11.47
C ASN A 89 22.83 -31.78 12.55
N GLY A 90 22.40 -32.97 12.15
CA GLY A 90 22.26 -34.14 13.03
C GLY A 90 20.99 -34.15 13.88
N GLU A 91 19.94 -33.41 13.46
CA GLU A 91 18.58 -33.45 14.02
C GLU A 91 18.53 -33.13 15.53
N LYS A 92 19.36 -32.19 15.97
CA LYS A 92 19.45 -31.76 17.36
C LYS A 92 18.91 -30.35 17.54
N ILE A 93 17.95 -30.19 18.45
CA ILE A 93 17.52 -28.88 18.93
C ILE A 93 18.65 -28.25 19.75
N ARG A 94 19.00 -27.02 19.40
CA ARG A 94 20.10 -26.24 19.99
C ARG A 94 19.62 -25.26 21.05
N SER A 95 18.33 -24.92 21.07
CA SER A 95 17.77 -23.98 22.05
C SER A 95 16.27 -24.16 22.30
N ILE A 96 15.78 -23.71 23.46
CA ILE A 96 14.34 -23.63 23.76
C ILE A 96 13.61 -22.71 22.76
N ASN A 97 14.27 -21.65 22.28
CA ASN A 97 13.70 -20.75 21.28
C ASN A 97 13.49 -21.45 19.92
N GLU A 98 14.39 -22.34 19.53
CA GLU A 98 14.22 -23.17 18.34
C GLU A 98 13.02 -24.11 18.48
N LEU A 99 12.85 -24.74 19.65
CA LEU A 99 11.65 -25.56 19.92
C LEU A 99 10.35 -24.75 19.81
N LYS A 100 10.34 -23.53 20.36
CA LYS A 100 9.18 -22.61 20.25
C LYS A 100 8.87 -22.29 18.80
N MET A 101 9.89 -21.99 17.99
CA MET A 101 9.74 -21.77 16.55
C MET A 101 9.13 -23.00 15.85
N ILE A 102 9.60 -24.22 16.14
CA ILE A 102 9.04 -25.46 15.59
C ILE A 102 7.57 -25.62 16.01
N ASN A 103 7.23 -25.42 17.29
CA ASN A 103 5.86 -25.50 17.78
C ASN A 103 4.92 -24.47 17.13
N ASP A 104 5.42 -23.26 16.87
CA ASP A 104 4.70 -22.22 16.15
C ASP A 104 4.47 -22.63 14.68
N LYS A 105 5.48 -23.23 14.04
CA LYS A 105 5.37 -23.78 12.68
C LYS A 105 4.40 -24.95 12.59
N ILE A 106 4.41 -25.87 13.56
CA ILE A 106 3.40 -26.94 13.66
C ILE A 106 2.00 -26.32 13.73
N THR A 107 1.79 -25.33 14.59
CA THR A 107 0.48 -24.64 14.70
C THR A 107 0.07 -24.01 13.38
N PHE A 108 1.01 -23.34 12.71
CA PHE A 108 0.80 -22.73 11.41
C PHE A 108 0.41 -23.78 10.36
N PHE A 109 1.16 -24.87 10.19
CA PHE A 109 0.85 -25.95 9.25
C PHE A 109 -0.56 -26.51 9.50
N LYS A 110 -0.87 -26.89 10.75
CA LYS A 110 -2.18 -27.44 11.12
C LYS A 110 -3.34 -26.51 10.76
N ALA A 111 -3.19 -25.21 11.04
CA ALA A 111 -4.21 -24.23 10.70
C ALA A 111 -4.40 -24.07 9.18
N LYS A 112 -3.32 -24.06 8.40
CA LYS A 112 -3.38 -23.83 6.95
C LYS A 112 -3.84 -25.05 6.18
N ILE A 113 -3.41 -26.24 6.56
CA ILE A 113 -3.86 -27.52 5.99
C ILE A 113 -5.38 -27.67 6.12
N LYS A 114 -5.93 -27.21 7.24
CA LYS A 114 -7.39 -27.29 7.47
C LYS A 114 -8.22 -26.29 6.69
N SER A 115 -7.59 -25.30 6.05
CA SER A 115 -8.32 -24.23 5.37
C SER A 115 -9.14 -24.78 4.20
N ALA A 116 -10.33 -24.22 4.01
CA ALA A 116 -11.27 -24.71 3.00
C ALA A 116 -10.74 -24.58 1.56
N SER A 117 -9.87 -23.59 1.30
CA SER A 117 -9.23 -23.40 0.01
C SER A 117 -8.22 -24.51 -0.31
N TYR A 118 -7.42 -24.93 0.67
CA TYR A 118 -6.41 -25.98 0.49
C TYR A 118 -7.05 -27.36 0.39
N LYS A 119 -8.01 -27.68 1.27
CA LYS A 119 -8.74 -28.96 1.24
C LYS A 119 -9.33 -29.28 -0.13
N LYS A 120 -9.90 -28.28 -0.78
CA LYS A 120 -10.52 -28.42 -2.11
C LYS A 120 -9.52 -28.64 -3.25
N ALA A 121 -8.22 -28.52 -2.99
CA ALA A 121 -7.16 -28.71 -3.98
C ALA A 121 -6.50 -30.09 -3.89
N TYR A 122 -6.57 -30.77 -2.74
CA TYR A 122 -5.78 -31.98 -2.50
C TYR A 122 -6.14 -33.13 -3.43
N ASP A 123 -7.43 -33.36 -3.66
CA ASP A 123 -7.88 -34.46 -4.53
C ASP A 123 -7.63 -34.18 -6.03
N PHE A 124 -7.31 -32.93 -6.39
CA PHE A 124 -6.82 -32.60 -7.74
C PHE A 124 -5.32 -32.91 -7.93
N ILE A 125 -4.57 -33.08 -6.83
CA ILE A 125 -3.13 -33.36 -6.85
C ILE A 125 -2.89 -34.88 -6.79
N GLU A 126 -3.60 -35.58 -5.92
CA GLU A 126 -3.45 -37.01 -5.73
C GLU A 126 -4.82 -37.60 -5.37
N LYS A 127 -5.14 -38.77 -5.91
CA LYS A 127 -6.36 -39.49 -5.52
C LYS A 127 -6.32 -39.74 -4.01
N ASP A 128 -7.42 -39.38 -3.32
CA ASP A 128 -7.53 -39.46 -1.86
C ASP A 128 -6.54 -38.55 -1.09
N GLY A 129 -6.01 -37.52 -1.77
CA GLY A 129 -5.09 -36.55 -1.20
C GLY A 129 -5.67 -35.83 0.03
N THR A 130 -6.98 -35.60 0.06
CA THR A 130 -7.63 -34.98 1.22
C THR A 130 -7.47 -35.81 2.48
N ASN A 131 -7.75 -37.12 2.43
CA ASN A 131 -7.64 -37.99 3.59
C ASN A 131 -6.19 -38.16 4.03
N LYS A 132 -5.26 -38.30 3.08
CA LYS A 132 -3.82 -38.38 3.34
C LYS A 132 -3.31 -37.17 4.12
N ILE A 133 -3.53 -35.97 3.61
CA ILE A 133 -3.00 -34.74 4.20
C ILE A 133 -3.67 -34.40 5.54
N LEU A 134 -4.97 -34.69 5.69
CA LEU A 134 -5.65 -34.53 6.97
C LEU A 134 -5.27 -35.61 7.99
N GLY A 135 -4.80 -36.78 7.56
CA GLY A 135 -4.18 -37.79 8.41
C GLY A 135 -2.87 -37.26 9.01
N LEU A 136 -1.95 -36.83 8.16
CA LEU A 136 -0.66 -36.23 8.56
C LEU A 136 -0.84 -35.03 9.52
N GLU A 137 -1.84 -34.19 9.27
CA GLU A 137 -2.16 -33.07 10.17
C GLU A 137 -2.53 -33.51 11.59
N LYS A 138 -3.26 -34.62 11.74
CA LYS A 138 -3.67 -35.14 13.06
C LYS A 138 -2.47 -35.70 13.83
N GLU A 139 -1.49 -36.24 13.12
CA GLU A 139 -0.27 -36.79 13.69
C GLU A 139 0.69 -35.70 14.19
N LEU A 140 0.69 -34.51 13.56
CA LEU A 140 1.44 -33.36 14.05
C LEU A 140 1.01 -32.95 15.47
N LYS A 141 1.93 -32.98 16.43
CA LYS A 141 1.65 -32.65 17.84
C LYS A 141 2.69 -31.67 18.36
N LYS A 142 2.21 -30.65 19.08
CA LYS A 142 3.10 -29.75 19.82
C LYS A 142 3.91 -30.55 20.83
N ILE A 143 5.18 -30.22 20.91
CA ILE A 143 6.13 -30.83 21.83
C ILE A 143 6.11 -30.01 23.11
N LYS A 144 6.06 -30.68 24.26
CA LYS A 144 6.00 -30.01 25.56
C LYS A 144 7.30 -29.24 25.80
N GLU A 145 7.17 -27.96 26.17
CA GLU A 145 8.32 -27.12 26.50
C GLU A 145 8.91 -27.52 27.86
N PRO A 146 10.22 -27.79 27.96
CA PRO A 146 10.88 -28.02 29.24
C PRO A 146 11.04 -26.71 30.01
N LYS A 147 11.15 -26.81 31.35
CA LYS A 147 11.28 -25.61 32.20
C LYS A 147 12.68 -25.01 32.19
N GLU A 148 13.72 -25.85 32.14
CA GLU A 148 15.12 -25.40 32.32
C GLU A 148 16.13 -26.10 31.39
N ASN A 149 15.96 -27.38 31.04
CA ASN A 149 16.95 -28.13 30.24
C ASN A 149 16.41 -28.65 28.89
N ILE A 150 17.21 -28.47 27.83
CA ILE A 150 16.97 -28.96 26.45
C ILE A 150 17.03 -30.49 26.36
N ASP A 151 17.77 -31.16 27.25
CA ASP A 151 17.89 -32.63 27.25
C ASP A 151 16.58 -33.34 27.61
N GLU A 152 15.60 -32.64 28.19
CA GLU A 152 14.26 -33.16 28.48
C GLU A 152 13.37 -33.25 27.22
N ILE A 153 13.82 -32.73 26.08
CA ILE A 153 13.05 -32.73 24.84
C ILE A 153 13.14 -34.11 24.19
N SER A 154 11.98 -34.71 23.92
CA SER A 154 11.86 -35.95 23.14
C SER A 154 12.37 -35.73 21.71
N LYS A 155 13.58 -36.25 21.42
CA LYS A 155 14.20 -36.15 20.10
C LYS A 155 13.37 -36.85 19.03
N ASP A 156 12.73 -37.97 19.38
CA ASP A 156 11.91 -38.74 18.45
C ASP A 156 10.63 -37.98 18.05
N ASP A 157 10.00 -37.26 18.99
CA ASP A 157 8.83 -36.43 18.69
C ASP A 157 9.17 -35.25 17.75
N VAL A 158 10.36 -34.65 17.92
CA VAL A 158 10.85 -33.60 17.03
C VAL A 158 11.06 -34.16 15.63
N LYS A 159 11.83 -35.24 15.51
CA LYS A 159 12.13 -35.89 14.22
C LYS A 159 10.85 -36.32 13.50
N ASN A 160 9.90 -36.90 14.23
CA ASN A 160 8.63 -37.32 13.64
C ASN A 160 7.83 -36.14 13.10
N ASN A 161 7.71 -35.04 13.86
CA ASN A 161 7.04 -33.83 13.37
C ASN A 161 7.74 -33.24 12.14
N ILE A 162 9.08 -33.19 12.13
CA ILE A 162 9.87 -32.70 10.99
C ILE A 162 9.62 -33.55 9.74
N LYS A 163 9.67 -34.88 9.88
CA LYS A 163 9.37 -35.82 8.79
C LYS A 163 7.95 -35.62 8.23
N ILE A 164 6.95 -35.50 9.10
CA ILE A 164 5.56 -35.25 8.69
C ILE A 164 5.45 -33.91 7.94
N MET A 165 6.09 -32.84 8.44
CA MET A 165 6.11 -31.55 7.76
C MET A 165 6.79 -31.63 6.38
N LYS A 166 7.88 -32.41 6.24
CA LYS A 166 8.54 -32.67 4.95
C LYS A 166 7.61 -33.37 3.96
N GLU A 167 6.91 -34.41 4.40
CA GLU A 167 5.94 -35.12 3.55
C GLU A 167 4.80 -34.21 3.09
N ILE A 168 4.31 -33.32 3.96
CA ILE A 168 3.32 -32.30 3.59
C ILE A 168 3.88 -31.33 2.55
N ILE A 169 5.12 -30.86 2.72
CA ILE A 169 5.79 -29.97 1.77
C ILE A 169 5.95 -30.65 0.41
N ASP A 170 6.40 -31.90 0.39
CA ASP A 170 6.56 -32.69 -0.84
C ASP A 170 5.23 -32.83 -1.58
N PHE A 171 4.14 -33.10 -0.86
CA PHE A 171 2.80 -33.10 -1.45
C PHE A 171 2.45 -31.74 -2.05
N PHE A 172 2.75 -30.63 -1.36
CA PHE A 172 2.40 -29.28 -1.79
C PHE A 172 3.21 -28.85 -3.03
N LYS A 173 4.38 -29.44 -3.26
CA LYS A 173 5.21 -29.22 -4.45
C LYS A 173 4.71 -29.95 -5.69
N LYS A 174 3.89 -31.00 -5.54
CA LYS A 174 3.41 -31.79 -6.68
C LYS A 174 2.64 -30.91 -7.66
N LYS A 175 3.01 -31.04 -8.93
CA LYS A 175 2.37 -30.35 -10.06
C LYS A 175 1.76 -31.40 -10.99
N ILE A 176 0.66 -31.05 -11.63
CA ILE A 176 -0.06 -31.94 -12.55
C ILE A 176 0.13 -31.43 -13.97
N THR A 177 0.64 -32.27 -14.85
CA THR A 177 0.81 -31.93 -16.26
C THR A 177 -0.38 -32.47 -17.05
N ASP A 178 -1.00 -31.62 -17.86
CA ASP A 178 -2.07 -32.04 -18.77
C ASP A 178 -1.52 -32.80 -19.99
N LYS A 179 -2.41 -33.27 -20.86
CA LYS A 179 -2.04 -34.03 -22.07
C LYS A 179 -1.22 -33.21 -23.08
N ASN A 180 -1.28 -31.89 -23.00
CA ASN A 180 -0.62 -30.96 -23.91
C ASN A 180 0.70 -30.43 -23.32
N GLY A 181 1.12 -30.92 -22.14
CA GLY A 181 2.34 -30.48 -21.47
C GLY A 181 2.17 -29.26 -20.57
N ASN A 182 0.96 -28.73 -20.40
CA ASN A 182 0.72 -27.57 -19.53
C ASN A 182 0.72 -27.99 -18.06
N VAL A 183 1.33 -27.18 -17.20
CA VAL A 183 1.53 -27.51 -15.79
C VAL A 183 0.49 -26.80 -14.91
N LYS A 184 -0.20 -27.57 -14.06
CA LYS A 184 -1.18 -27.09 -13.07
C LYS A 184 -0.59 -27.16 -11.66
N ASN A 185 -0.67 -26.06 -10.92
CA ASN A 185 -0.39 -26.00 -9.49
C ASN A 185 -1.65 -25.58 -8.72
N TYR A 186 -2.50 -26.57 -8.41
CA TYR A 186 -3.81 -26.34 -7.81
C TYR A 186 -3.77 -25.64 -6.46
N LEU A 187 -2.80 -25.97 -5.60
CA LEU A 187 -2.70 -25.36 -4.28
C LEU A 187 -2.32 -23.88 -4.37
N ALA A 188 -1.31 -23.56 -5.18
CA ALA A 188 -0.92 -22.17 -5.38
C ALA A 188 -2.05 -21.38 -6.07
N ALA A 189 -2.67 -21.95 -7.12
CA ALA A 189 -3.77 -21.32 -7.84
C ALA A 189 -4.98 -21.02 -6.92
N LYS A 190 -5.40 -21.99 -6.08
CA LYS A 190 -6.47 -21.76 -5.08
C LYS A 190 -6.04 -20.72 -4.05
N ASN A 191 -4.78 -20.71 -3.58
CA ASN A 191 -4.33 -19.68 -2.64
C ASN A 191 -4.38 -18.27 -3.26
N ILE A 192 -3.92 -18.12 -4.50
CA ILE A 192 -3.93 -16.87 -5.27
C ILE A 192 -5.36 -16.38 -5.50
N ALA A 193 -6.27 -17.28 -5.89
CA ALA A 193 -7.67 -16.96 -6.15
C ALA A 193 -8.30 -16.18 -5.00
N TYR A 194 -8.12 -16.65 -3.76
CA TYR A 194 -8.75 -16.04 -2.58
C TYR A 194 -7.98 -14.86 -1.99
N VAL A 195 -6.66 -14.78 -2.17
CA VAL A 195 -5.83 -13.73 -1.55
C VAL A 195 -5.59 -12.53 -2.48
N ILE A 196 -5.50 -12.77 -3.79
CA ILE A 196 -5.10 -11.76 -4.77
C ILE A 196 -6.25 -11.46 -5.72
N ILE A 197 -6.77 -12.48 -6.41
CA ILE A 197 -7.74 -12.28 -7.50
C ILE A 197 -9.08 -11.78 -6.97
N ASN A 198 -9.55 -12.35 -5.85
CA ASN A 198 -10.81 -12.00 -5.22
C ASN A 198 -10.89 -10.52 -4.76
N ASN A 199 -9.79 -9.77 -4.77
CA ASN A 199 -9.81 -8.34 -4.50
C ASN A 199 -10.41 -7.54 -5.66
N ALA A 200 -10.22 -7.95 -6.92
CA ALA A 200 -10.72 -7.20 -8.07
C ALA A 200 -12.10 -7.65 -8.57
N TRP A 201 -12.37 -8.96 -8.53
CA TRP A 201 -13.63 -9.52 -8.99
C TRP A 201 -14.01 -10.77 -8.21
N SER A 202 -15.30 -11.10 -8.18
CA SER A 202 -15.82 -12.22 -7.39
C SER A 202 -17.10 -12.81 -7.98
N SER A 203 -17.61 -13.88 -7.35
CA SER A 203 -18.92 -14.49 -7.63
C SER A 203 -19.12 -15.12 -9.01
N VAL A 204 -18.11 -15.12 -9.88
CA VAL A 204 -18.13 -15.73 -11.22
C VAL A 204 -16.96 -16.70 -11.41
N SER A 205 -16.96 -17.48 -12.50
CA SER A 205 -15.90 -18.45 -12.81
C SER A 205 -15.58 -19.34 -11.58
N PHE A 206 -14.31 -19.53 -11.25
CA PHE A 206 -13.88 -20.32 -10.09
C PHE A 206 -14.15 -19.66 -8.73
N LEU A 207 -14.50 -18.37 -8.69
CA LEU A 207 -14.93 -17.67 -7.46
C LEU A 207 -16.44 -17.77 -7.23
N ASN A 208 -17.20 -18.37 -8.17
CA ASN A 208 -18.57 -18.77 -7.90
C ASN A 208 -18.56 -19.93 -6.88
N ARG A 209 -19.34 -19.79 -5.80
CA ARG A 209 -19.45 -20.80 -4.74
C ARG A 209 -19.84 -22.18 -5.26
N ALA A 210 -20.67 -22.25 -6.30
CA ALA A 210 -21.08 -23.50 -6.92
C ALA A 210 -19.91 -24.22 -7.64
N ASN A 211 -18.87 -23.49 -8.02
CA ASN A 211 -17.71 -24.01 -8.75
C ASN A 211 -16.53 -24.33 -7.82
N ALA A 212 -16.69 -24.19 -6.49
CA ALA A 212 -15.57 -24.29 -5.58
C ALA A 212 -14.85 -25.65 -5.61
N ALA A 213 -15.60 -26.74 -5.93
CA ALA A 213 -15.10 -28.10 -6.05
C ALA A 213 -14.65 -28.48 -7.47
N LYS A 214 -14.70 -27.56 -8.43
CA LYS A 214 -14.30 -27.78 -9.82
C LYS A 214 -12.85 -27.36 -10.08
N ASP A 215 -12.32 -27.79 -11.21
CA ASP A 215 -10.98 -27.42 -11.69
C ASP A 215 -10.93 -25.91 -11.96
N ILE A 216 -10.02 -25.24 -11.26
CA ILE A 216 -9.88 -23.78 -11.32
C ILE A 216 -9.40 -23.28 -12.70
N TYR A 217 -8.56 -24.05 -13.40
CA TYR A 217 -8.02 -23.69 -14.71
C TYR A 217 -9.13 -23.78 -15.77
N GLU A 218 -9.91 -24.86 -15.75
CA GLU A 218 -11.03 -25.06 -16.68
C GLU A 218 -12.16 -24.04 -16.45
N GLU A 219 -12.44 -23.70 -15.19
CA GLU A 219 -13.45 -22.67 -14.87
C GLU A 219 -13.01 -21.27 -15.30
N HIS A 220 -11.72 -20.95 -15.27
CA HIS A 220 -11.21 -19.69 -15.84
C HIS A 220 -11.32 -19.70 -17.36
N LYS A 221 -10.88 -20.79 -18.00
CA LYS A 221 -10.90 -20.97 -19.45
C LYS A 221 -12.30 -20.83 -20.02
N SER A 222 -13.24 -21.62 -19.51
CA SER A 222 -14.64 -21.65 -19.99
C SER A 222 -15.39 -20.33 -19.76
N TYR A 223 -15.11 -19.62 -18.68
CA TYR A 223 -15.81 -18.38 -18.36
C TYR A 223 -15.23 -17.16 -19.08
N PHE A 224 -13.90 -17.05 -19.21
CA PHE A 224 -13.24 -15.85 -19.73
C PHE A 224 -12.57 -16.05 -21.10
N VAL A 225 -11.83 -17.16 -21.28
CA VAL A 225 -10.95 -17.35 -22.46
C VAL A 225 -11.73 -17.80 -23.68
N GLU A 226 -12.53 -18.86 -23.55
CA GLU A 226 -13.33 -19.41 -24.65
C GLU A 226 -14.32 -18.38 -25.21
N PRO A 227 -15.11 -17.65 -24.39
CA PRO A 227 -15.99 -16.60 -24.91
C PRO A 227 -15.23 -15.47 -25.63
N ALA A 228 -14.03 -15.12 -25.18
CA ALA A 228 -13.19 -14.13 -25.84
C ALA A 228 -12.68 -14.63 -27.21
N LEU A 229 -12.22 -15.88 -27.28
CA LEU A 229 -11.80 -16.52 -28.53
C LEU A 229 -12.95 -16.64 -29.54
N GLU A 230 -14.13 -17.08 -29.09
CA GLU A 230 -15.34 -17.15 -29.92
C GLU A 230 -15.71 -15.76 -30.47
N TYR A 231 -15.70 -14.74 -29.61
CA TYR A 231 -15.98 -13.37 -30.00
C TYR A 231 -14.97 -12.82 -31.03
N VAL A 232 -13.68 -13.07 -30.81
CA VAL A 232 -12.61 -12.64 -31.73
C VAL A 232 -12.83 -13.24 -33.11
N ASN A 233 -13.12 -14.55 -33.18
CA ASN A 233 -13.28 -15.29 -34.44
C ASN A 233 -14.67 -15.14 -35.09
N ALA A 234 -15.65 -14.56 -34.40
CA ALA A 234 -17.01 -14.40 -34.92
C ALA A 234 -17.10 -13.37 -36.06
N ASP A 235 -17.99 -13.62 -37.02
CA ASP A 235 -18.48 -12.59 -37.95
C ASP A 235 -19.39 -11.59 -37.21
N LYS A 236 -18.96 -10.32 -37.23
CA LYS A 236 -19.59 -9.22 -36.49
C LYS A 236 -20.53 -8.41 -37.37
N SER A 237 -20.75 -8.78 -38.64
CA SER A 237 -21.61 -8.09 -39.60
C SER A 237 -23.05 -7.84 -39.11
N LYS A 238 -23.57 -8.74 -38.27
CA LYS A 238 -24.94 -8.69 -37.70
C LYS A 238 -25.00 -8.09 -36.29
N PHE A 239 -23.87 -7.69 -35.71
CA PHE A 239 -23.84 -7.16 -34.35
C PHE A 239 -24.37 -5.73 -34.35
N LYS A 240 -25.34 -5.44 -33.48
CA LYS A 240 -26.10 -4.17 -33.49
C LYS A 240 -25.71 -3.22 -32.36
N TYR A 241 -25.08 -3.73 -31.31
CA TYR A 241 -24.75 -2.96 -30.11
C TYR A 241 -23.27 -2.64 -30.07
N LYS A 242 -22.87 -1.73 -29.17
CA LYS A 242 -21.48 -1.31 -29.00
C LYS A 242 -21.05 -1.39 -27.55
N CYS A 243 -19.85 -1.90 -27.33
CA CYS A 243 -19.21 -1.96 -26.03
C CYS A 243 -18.99 -0.54 -25.48
N VAL A 244 -19.39 -0.31 -24.23
CA VAL A 244 -19.30 1.01 -23.60
C VAL A 244 -17.85 1.54 -23.49
N LEU A 245 -16.85 0.66 -23.48
CA LEU A 245 -15.44 1.02 -23.30
C LEU A 245 -14.65 1.06 -24.61
N SER A 246 -14.73 -0.02 -25.38
CA SER A 246 -13.92 -0.21 -26.59
C SER A 246 -14.64 0.23 -27.87
N ASN A 247 -15.94 0.51 -27.80
CA ASN A 247 -16.80 0.79 -28.95
C ASN A 247 -16.89 -0.37 -29.97
N MET A 248 -16.33 -1.54 -29.63
CA MET A 248 -16.41 -2.75 -30.44
C MET A 248 -17.84 -3.28 -30.50
N LEU A 249 -18.21 -3.91 -31.61
CA LEU A 249 -19.57 -4.40 -31.84
C LEU A 249 -19.95 -5.56 -30.90
N MET A 250 -21.22 -5.66 -30.52
CA MET A 250 -21.77 -6.70 -29.64
C MET A 250 -23.11 -7.22 -30.13
N LYS A 251 -23.40 -8.49 -29.82
CA LYS A 251 -24.66 -9.16 -30.16
C LYS A 251 -25.82 -8.78 -29.24
N ASP A 252 -25.55 -8.59 -27.95
CA ASP A 252 -26.51 -8.22 -26.91
C ASP A 252 -25.80 -7.52 -25.72
N TYR A 253 -26.57 -7.10 -24.71
CA TYR A 253 -26.08 -6.45 -23.49
C TYR A 253 -25.92 -7.42 -22.30
N LYS A 254 -25.77 -8.74 -22.52
CA LYS A 254 -25.73 -9.73 -21.42
C LYS A 254 -24.42 -9.71 -20.61
N ASN A 255 -23.32 -9.29 -21.23
CA ASN A 255 -22.00 -9.25 -20.59
C ASN A 255 -21.86 -7.96 -19.76
N THR A 256 -22.35 -8.03 -18.52
CA THR A 256 -22.37 -6.90 -17.59
C THR A 256 -21.13 -6.87 -16.71
N LEU A 257 -20.91 -5.73 -16.03
CA LEU A 257 -19.76 -5.51 -15.15
C LEU A 257 -20.00 -5.96 -13.70
N GLY A 258 -21.14 -6.59 -13.40
CA GLY A 258 -21.56 -6.90 -12.03
C GLY A 258 -20.65 -7.84 -11.24
N PHE A 259 -19.69 -8.49 -11.90
CA PHE A 259 -18.69 -9.36 -11.26
C PHE A 259 -17.48 -8.60 -10.69
N LEU A 260 -17.28 -7.34 -11.10
CA LEU A 260 -16.21 -6.49 -10.61
C LEU A 260 -16.56 -5.94 -9.23
N ASN A 261 -15.64 -6.09 -8.29
CA ASN A 261 -15.84 -5.61 -6.93
C ASN A 261 -15.84 -4.07 -6.91
N ASP A 262 -16.65 -3.49 -6.02
CA ASP A 262 -16.76 -2.04 -5.73
C ASP A 262 -17.19 -1.12 -6.91
N THR A 263 -17.07 -1.57 -8.15
CA THR A 263 -17.32 -0.81 -9.38
C THR A 263 -18.49 -1.35 -10.21
N GLY A 264 -18.72 -2.67 -10.16
CA GLY A 264 -19.84 -3.32 -10.83
C GLY A 264 -21.15 -3.26 -10.04
N PHE A 265 -22.27 -3.47 -10.73
CA PHE A 265 -23.57 -3.65 -10.08
C PHE A 265 -24.37 -4.79 -10.73
N ASP A 266 -25.24 -5.42 -9.93
CA ASP A 266 -26.15 -6.46 -10.41
C ASP A 266 -27.30 -5.81 -11.18
N VAL A 267 -27.20 -5.84 -12.50
CA VAL A 267 -28.18 -5.23 -13.42
C VAL A 267 -29.61 -5.77 -13.19
N ASN A 268 -29.76 -7.05 -12.83
CA ASN A 268 -31.08 -7.67 -12.66
C ASN A 268 -31.74 -7.25 -11.34
N ARG A 269 -30.95 -7.11 -10.28
CA ARG A 269 -31.45 -6.78 -8.93
C ARG A 269 -31.43 -5.29 -8.62
N LYS A 270 -30.59 -4.52 -9.30
CA LYS A 270 -30.38 -3.08 -9.07
C LYS A 270 -30.53 -2.26 -10.37
N PRO A 271 -31.68 -2.34 -11.06
CA PRO A 271 -31.88 -1.60 -12.31
C PRO A 271 -31.88 -0.08 -12.11
N SER A 272 -32.03 0.42 -10.88
CA SER A 272 -31.99 1.86 -10.59
C SER A 272 -30.63 2.52 -10.80
N HIS A 273 -29.56 1.74 -11.00
CA HIS A 273 -28.22 2.26 -11.25
C HIS A 273 -28.02 2.71 -12.71
N VAL A 274 -28.98 2.39 -13.60
CA VAL A 274 -28.97 2.76 -15.01
C VAL A 274 -30.13 3.67 -15.35
N TRP A 275 -29.93 4.55 -16.34
CA TRP A 275 -30.94 5.50 -16.77
C TRP A 275 -32.19 4.79 -17.25
N ASN A 276 -33.36 5.25 -16.78
CA ASN A 276 -34.67 4.70 -17.12
C ASN A 276 -34.80 3.18 -16.91
N PHE A 277 -33.99 2.58 -16.02
CA PHE A 277 -34.00 1.14 -15.74
C PHE A 277 -33.68 0.24 -16.95
N VAL A 278 -33.11 0.82 -18.02
CA VAL A 278 -32.70 0.09 -19.24
C VAL A 278 -31.18 0.01 -19.27
N ASN A 279 -30.64 -1.21 -19.17
CA ASN A 279 -29.20 -1.39 -19.17
C ASN A 279 -28.58 -1.20 -20.56
N ASP A 280 -27.75 -0.19 -20.68
CA ASP A 280 -26.86 0.07 -21.82
C ASP A 280 -25.38 -0.11 -21.46
N ILE A 281 -25.08 -0.50 -20.21
CA ILE A 281 -23.74 -0.75 -19.71
C ILE A 281 -23.39 -2.23 -19.88
N ALA A 282 -22.75 -2.55 -21.00
CA ALA A 282 -22.18 -3.88 -21.25
C ALA A 282 -20.87 -3.80 -22.04
N VAL A 283 -20.12 -4.91 -22.00
CA VAL A 283 -18.81 -5.04 -22.62
C VAL A 283 -18.69 -6.30 -23.47
N THR A 284 -17.69 -6.36 -24.35
CA THR A 284 -17.44 -7.57 -25.14
C THR A 284 -16.89 -8.70 -24.25
N PRO A 285 -17.00 -9.97 -24.66
CA PRO A 285 -16.29 -11.06 -24.01
C PRO A 285 -14.78 -10.83 -23.91
N LEU A 286 -14.17 -10.24 -24.94
CA LEU A 286 -12.76 -9.86 -24.92
C LEU A 286 -12.44 -8.85 -23.80
N VAL A 287 -13.26 -7.82 -23.63
CA VAL A 287 -13.08 -6.85 -22.54
C VAL A 287 -13.33 -7.50 -21.18
N THR A 288 -14.23 -8.47 -21.09
CA THR A 288 -14.47 -9.25 -19.87
C THR A 288 -13.23 -10.06 -19.47
N LEU A 289 -12.53 -10.67 -20.44
CA LEU A 289 -11.23 -11.30 -20.22
C LEU A 289 -10.16 -10.30 -19.77
N VAL A 290 -10.08 -9.12 -20.39
CA VAL A 290 -9.15 -8.06 -19.95
C VAL A 290 -9.45 -7.64 -18.50
N TYR A 291 -10.72 -7.56 -18.12
CA TYR A 291 -11.10 -7.27 -16.74
C TYR A 291 -10.77 -8.38 -15.74
N SER A 292 -10.75 -9.65 -16.16
CA SER A 292 -10.27 -10.75 -15.30
C SER A 292 -8.79 -10.59 -14.93
N CYS A 293 -8.03 -9.81 -15.73
CA CYS A 293 -6.62 -9.52 -15.56
C CYS A 293 -6.33 -8.30 -14.66
N VAL A 294 -7.33 -7.57 -14.16
CA VAL A 294 -7.13 -6.42 -13.24
C VAL A 294 -6.20 -6.75 -12.06
N PRO A 295 -6.31 -7.92 -11.39
CA PRO A 295 -5.39 -8.25 -10.30
C PRO A 295 -3.91 -8.33 -10.72
N ALA A 296 -3.62 -8.58 -12.00
CA ALA A 296 -2.26 -8.64 -12.53
C ALA A 296 -1.69 -7.24 -12.87
N GLY A 297 -2.54 -6.22 -13.00
CA GLY A 297 -2.13 -4.82 -13.14
C GLY A 297 -1.90 -4.14 -11.79
N PHE A 298 -2.59 -4.58 -10.73
CA PHE A 298 -2.39 -4.11 -9.36
C PHE A 298 -1.20 -4.80 -8.67
N ILE A 299 -0.59 -4.07 -7.74
CA ILE A 299 0.41 -4.59 -6.81
C ILE A 299 -0.24 -4.72 -5.44
N TYR A 300 -0.32 -5.94 -4.92
CA TYR A 300 -0.92 -6.23 -3.62
C TYR A 300 0.13 -6.50 -2.55
N GLY A 301 -0.11 -5.97 -1.35
CA GLY A 301 0.65 -6.24 -0.14
C GLY A 301 -0.29 -6.31 1.06
N ALA A 302 -0.36 -7.48 1.71
CA ALA A 302 -1.36 -7.77 2.74
C ALA A 302 -2.80 -7.54 2.23
N ASP A 303 -3.60 -6.71 2.89
CA ASP A 303 -4.98 -6.34 2.56
C ASP A 303 -5.08 -5.06 1.71
N LYS A 304 -3.95 -4.59 1.18
CA LYS A 304 -3.86 -3.36 0.40
C LYS A 304 -3.39 -3.62 -1.02
N GLY A 305 -3.83 -2.77 -1.95
CA GLY A 305 -3.39 -2.77 -3.34
C GLY A 305 -3.08 -1.36 -3.84
N ILE A 306 -2.21 -1.26 -4.83
CA ILE A 306 -1.95 -0.02 -5.56
C ILE A 306 -1.90 -0.26 -7.07
N PHE A 307 -2.36 0.72 -7.83
CA PHE A 307 -2.15 0.84 -9.25
C PHE A 307 -1.90 2.31 -9.59
N VAL A 308 -0.92 2.56 -10.47
CA VAL A 308 -0.57 3.89 -10.95
C VAL A 308 -1.03 4.02 -12.39
N ASN A 309 -2.08 4.80 -12.63
CA ASN A 309 -2.67 4.99 -13.94
C ASN A 309 -1.92 6.07 -14.74
N ALA A 310 -0.66 5.79 -15.10
CA ALA A 310 0.14 6.64 -16.00
C ALA A 310 -0.31 6.48 -17.46
N ASN A 311 -1.50 7.00 -17.77
CA ASN A 311 -2.23 6.71 -19.02
C ASN A 311 -1.76 7.48 -20.27
N HIS A 312 -0.61 8.14 -20.21
CA HIS A 312 -0.04 8.89 -21.34
C HIS A 312 0.72 7.99 -22.31
N ASN A 313 1.28 6.90 -21.80
CA ASN A 313 2.15 5.99 -22.54
C ASN A 313 2.05 4.60 -21.86
N ILE A 314 2.01 3.52 -22.66
CA ILE A 314 1.84 2.16 -22.14
C ILE A 314 3.15 1.65 -21.54
N ASP A 315 4.29 1.92 -22.17
CA ASP A 315 5.59 1.58 -21.60
C ASP A 315 5.80 2.22 -20.22
N GLN A 316 5.42 3.49 -20.04
CA GLN A 316 5.50 4.17 -18.75
C GLN A 316 4.56 3.53 -17.73
N LEU A 317 3.32 3.18 -18.14
CA LEU A 317 2.37 2.43 -17.31
C LEU A 317 2.98 1.10 -16.84
N CYS A 318 3.62 0.36 -17.75
CA CYS A 318 4.30 -0.89 -17.46
C CYS A 318 5.49 -0.69 -16.51
N LYS A 319 6.40 0.24 -16.82
CA LYS A 319 7.62 0.50 -16.05
C LYS A 319 7.32 0.90 -14.61
N ILE A 320 6.42 1.86 -14.40
CA ILE A 320 6.10 2.33 -13.04
C ILE A 320 5.50 1.21 -12.20
N ASN A 321 4.47 0.53 -12.70
CA ASN A 321 3.77 -0.49 -11.91
C ASN A 321 4.64 -1.74 -11.70
N ASN A 322 5.35 -2.22 -12.73
CA ASN A 322 6.24 -3.37 -12.56
C ASN A 322 7.49 -3.04 -11.75
N GLY A 323 7.99 -1.79 -11.81
CA GLY A 323 9.06 -1.30 -10.93
C GLY A 323 8.64 -1.26 -9.47
N ILE A 324 7.41 -0.82 -9.17
CA ILE A 324 6.83 -0.90 -7.82
C ILE A 324 6.72 -2.36 -7.37
N ALA A 325 6.24 -3.25 -8.23
CA ALA A 325 6.12 -4.67 -7.92
C ALA A 325 7.49 -5.30 -7.58
N TYR A 326 8.52 -5.02 -8.38
CA TYR A 326 9.89 -5.48 -8.16
C TYR A 326 10.44 -5.01 -6.81
N ASN A 327 10.34 -3.70 -6.51
CA ASN A 327 10.83 -3.15 -5.24
C ASN A 327 10.11 -3.73 -4.01
N ILE A 328 8.83 -4.12 -4.14
CA ILE A 328 8.04 -4.66 -3.00
C ILE A 328 8.24 -6.16 -2.83
N LEU A 329 8.34 -6.92 -3.92
CA LEU A 329 8.26 -8.38 -3.90
C LEU A 329 9.61 -9.07 -4.05
N GLU A 330 10.58 -8.43 -4.70
CA GLU A 330 11.85 -9.05 -5.08
C GLU A 330 13.10 -8.39 -4.46
N ASP A 331 13.02 -7.12 -4.01
CA ASP A 331 14.16 -6.43 -3.40
C ASP A 331 14.50 -7.04 -2.02
N GLU A 332 15.64 -7.74 -1.94
CA GLU A 332 16.14 -8.41 -0.74
C GLU A 332 16.89 -7.48 0.22
N SER A 333 17.05 -6.20 -0.12
CA SER A 333 17.75 -5.23 0.75
C SER A 333 17.08 -5.09 2.13
N GLU A 334 17.87 -4.80 3.17
CA GLU A 334 17.41 -4.67 4.56
C GLU A 334 16.29 -3.63 4.77
N GLU A 335 16.00 -2.80 3.76
CA GLU A 335 14.87 -1.86 3.75
C GLU A 335 13.48 -2.53 3.59
N LYS A 336 13.30 -3.85 3.77
CA LYS A 336 12.01 -4.60 3.57
C LYS A 336 10.73 -4.01 4.19
N ASN A 337 10.82 -2.99 5.05
CA ASN A 337 9.70 -2.10 5.40
C ASN A 337 9.47 -0.98 4.36
N ILE A 338 9.66 -1.24 3.06
CA ILE A 338 9.57 -0.18 2.05
C ILE A 338 8.11 0.29 1.93
N ASN A 339 7.89 1.49 2.45
CA ASN A 339 6.66 2.22 2.29
C ASN A 339 6.22 2.27 0.82
N LEU A 340 4.97 1.86 0.55
CA LEU A 340 4.33 1.88 -0.76
C LEU A 340 4.55 3.21 -1.51
N TYR A 341 4.44 4.33 -0.79
CA TYR A 341 4.66 5.66 -1.34
C TYR A 341 6.13 5.96 -1.63
N LYS A 342 7.07 5.49 -0.81
CA LYS A 342 8.51 5.65 -1.08
C LYS A 342 8.88 4.97 -2.40
N ASN A 343 8.38 3.75 -2.61
CA ASN A 343 8.57 3.01 -3.87
C ASN A 343 7.90 3.70 -5.05
N LEU A 344 6.66 4.16 -4.90
CA LEU A 344 5.96 4.96 -5.90
C LEU A 344 6.79 6.18 -6.33
N LEU A 345 7.26 6.97 -5.37
CA LEU A 345 8.04 8.19 -5.65
C LEU A 345 9.39 7.87 -6.28
N LYS A 346 10.04 6.75 -5.90
CA LYS A 346 11.28 6.27 -6.50
C LYS A 346 11.09 5.98 -7.98
N GLU A 347 10.07 5.21 -8.34
CA GLU A 347 9.82 4.84 -9.74
C GLU A 347 9.37 6.04 -10.59
N ILE A 348 8.54 6.92 -10.05
CA ILE A 348 8.13 8.13 -10.77
C ILE A 348 9.32 9.06 -11.03
N LYS A 349 10.29 9.16 -10.10
CA LYS A 349 11.51 9.95 -10.31
C LYS A 349 12.42 9.36 -11.38
N LYS A 350 12.63 8.03 -11.40
CA LYS A 350 13.43 7.37 -12.43
C LYS A 350 12.91 7.67 -13.83
N GLU A 351 11.60 7.63 -14.02
CA GLU A 351 11.00 7.92 -15.33
C GLU A 351 11.09 9.40 -15.72
N LYS A 352 11.09 10.33 -14.75
CA LYS A 352 11.22 11.77 -14.99
C LYS A 352 12.58 12.15 -15.58
N ASP A 353 13.66 11.51 -15.15
CA ASP A 353 15.00 11.80 -15.68
C ASP A 353 15.20 11.23 -17.10
N ASN A 354 14.35 10.27 -17.51
CA ASN A 354 14.40 9.61 -18.81
C ASN A 354 13.45 10.18 -19.87
N THR A 355 12.51 11.06 -19.51
CA THR A 355 11.47 11.52 -20.45
C THR A 355 11.26 13.03 -20.46
N LYS A 356 11.29 13.63 -21.67
CA LYS A 356 10.89 15.02 -21.98
C LYS A 356 9.38 15.29 -21.79
N TYR A 357 8.61 14.36 -21.23
CA TYR A 357 7.16 14.43 -21.21
C TYR A 357 6.63 15.23 -20.00
N GLU A 358 5.66 16.08 -20.27
CA GLU A 358 4.98 16.91 -19.30
C GLU A 358 4.33 16.02 -18.23
N LEU A 359 4.66 16.28 -16.96
CA LEU A 359 4.02 15.66 -15.80
C LEU A 359 2.57 16.10 -15.74
N SER A 360 1.73 15.39 -16.47
CA SER A 360 0.30 15.34 -16.26
C SER A 360 -0.01 14.73 -14.90
N ASP A 361 -1.18 15.04 -14.38
CA ASP A 361 -1.63 14.54 -13.10
C ASP A 361 -1.80 13.01 -13.14
N ILE A 362 -0.91 12.29 -12.44
CA ILE A 362 -0.92 10.83 -12.41
C ILE A 362 -1.97 10.37 -11.40
N GLN A 363 -2.96 9.60 -11.85
CA GLN A 363 -3.95 9.02 -10.95
C GLN A 363 -3.40 7.77 -10.26
N ILE A 364 -3.36 7.79 -8.94
CA ILE A 364 -3.03 6.64 -8.10
C ILE A 364 -4.35 6.06 -7.60
N VAL A 365 -4.55 4.77 -7.81
CA VAL A 365 -5.69 4.00 -7.31
C VAL A 365 -5.19 3.08 -6.21
N LYS A 366 -5.75 3.23 -5.01
CA LYS A 366 -5.47 2.37 -3.87
C LYS A 366 -6.66 1.47 -3.61
N PHE A 367 -6.39 0.23 -3.25
CA PHE A 367 -7.41 -0.69 -2.74
C PHE A 367 -7.15 -0.89 -1.26
N GLU A 368 -8.08 -0.50 -0.40
CA GLU A 368 -7.98 -0.66 1.05
C GLU A 368 -9.37 -0.99 1.61
N GLU A 369 -9.45 -1.95 2.53
CA GLU A 369 -10.71 -2.33 3.22
C GLU A 369 -11.86 -2.68 2.25
N GLY A 370 -11.55 -3.23 1.07
CA GLY A 370 -12.54 -3.62 0.07
C GLY A 370 -12.99 -2.51 -0.88
N HIS A 371 -12.43 -1.31 -0.77
CA HIS A 371 -12.82 -0.14 -1.55
C HIS A 371 -11.66 0.51 -2.31
N TYR A 372 -11.97 1.08 -3.47
CA TYR A 372 -11.02 1.88 -4.25
C TYR A 372 -11.00 3.34 -3.77
N LYS A 373 -9.80 3.85 -3.48
CA LYS A 373 -9.53 5.25 -3.14
C LYS A 373 -8.65 5.88 -4.21
N PHE A 374 -9.03 7.08 -4.65
CA PHE A 374 -8.35 7.79 -5.71
C PHE A 374 -7.53 8.93 -5.15
N THR A 375 -6.34 9.10 -5.70
CA THR A 375 -5.42 10.16 -5.34
C THR A 375 -4.78 10.69 -6.60
N LEU A 376 -4.79 12.01 -6.77
CA LEU A 376 -4.19 12.66 -7.94
C LEU A 376 -2.80 13.17 -7.58
N LEU A 377 -1.78 12.67 -8.26
CA LEU A 377 -0.41 13.07 -8.04
C LEU A 377 -0.03 14.18 -9.02
N SER A 378 -0.13 15.41 -8.55
CA SER A 378 0.23 16.58 -9.34
C SER A 378 1.72 16.84 -9.38
N ARG A 379 2.16 17.55 -10.41
CA ARG A 379 3.55 18.03 -10.54
C ARG A 379 4.02 18.83 -9.33
N ASN A 380 3.12 19.62 -8.74
CA ASN A 380 3.43 20.47 -7.60
C ASN A 380 3.68 19.66 -6.33
N ILE A 381 2.86 18.63 -6.09
CA ILE A 381 3.07 17.70 -4.98
C ILE A 381 4.36 16.89 -5.20
N LEU A 382 4.61 16.36 -6.41
CA LEU A 382 5.86 15.66 -6.71
C LEU A 382 7.10 16.51 -6.43
N LYS A 383 7.07 17.78 -6.84
CA LYS A 383 8.17 18.71 -6.61
C LYS A 383 8.33 19.02 -5.11
N LEU A 384 7.23 19.23 -4.39
CA LEU A 384 7.24 19.40 -2.93
C LEU A 384 7.89 18.21 -2.22
N LEU A 385 7.43 16.99 -2.54
CA LEU A 385 7.94 15.75 -1.95
C LEU A 385 9.41 15.53 -2.28
N SER A 386 9.83 15.91 -3.49
CA SER A 386 11.24 15.78 -3.89
C SER A 386 12.16 16.75 -3.15
N GLU A 387 11.76 18.01 -2.99
CA GLU A 387 12.56 19.02 -2.29
C GLU A 387 12.60 18.78 -0.78
N ASN A 388 11.58 18.14 -0.22
CA ASN A 388 11.52 17.77 1.19
C ASN A 388 11.90 16.31 1.48
N LYS A 389 12.61 15.65 0.56
CA LYS A 389 12.96 14.22 0.69
C LYS A 389 13.63 13.89 2.03
N GLU A 390 14.67 14.63 2.41
CA GLU A 390 15.41 14.34 3.65
C GLU A 390 14.55 14.50 4.90
N LYS A 391 13.68 15.53 4.93
CA LYS A 391 12.73 15.75 6.02
C LYS A 391 11.69 14.64 6.10
N LEU A 392 11.19 14.18 4.94
CA LEU A 392 10.26 13.06 4.85
C LEU A 392 10.92 11.75 5.28
N ASP A 393 12.13 11.45 4.81
CA ASP A 393 12.88 10.24 5.16
C ASP A 393 13.15 10.18 6.67
N ALA A 394 13.35 11.33 7.34
CA ALA A 394 13.48 11.42 8.80
C ALA A 394 12.20 11.02 9.58
N LEU A 395 11.05 10.94 8.89
CA LEU A 395 9.76 10.46 9.44
C LEU A 395 9.57 8.95 9.29
N LEU A 396 10.46 8.26 8.58
CA LEU A 396 10.43 6.80 8.48
C LEU A 396 10.52 6.20 9.90
N ASP A 397 9.70 5.17 10.13
CA ASP A 397 9.52 4.48 11.42
C ASP A 397 9.02 5.34 12.60
N LYS A 398 8.68 6.62 12.36
CA LYS A 398 8.05 7.46 13.38
C LYS A 398 6.56 7.19 13.41
N TRP A 399 6.00 7.08 14.61
CA TRP A 399 4.61 6.72 14.80
C TRP A 399 4.01 7.39 16.04
N TYR A 400 2.68 7.45 16.04
CA TYR A 400 1.87 7.78 17.21
C TYR A 400 0.76 6.74 17.39
N LEU A 401 0.21 6.66 18.59
CA LEU A 401 -0.80 5.65 18.96
C LEU A 401 -2.17 6.29 19.15
N ILE A 402 -3.20 5.74 18.50
CA ILE A 402 -4.62 6.04 18.77
C ILE A 402 -5.32 4.71 19.02
N ASP A 403 -5.99 4.56 20.16
CA ASP A 403 -6.80 3.38 20.49
C ASP A 403 -6.08 2.04 20.21
N ARG A 404 -4.81 1.96 20.63
CA ARG A 404 -3.89 0.81 20.43
C ARG A 404 -3.51 0.52 18.97
N ARG A 405 -3.85 1.38 18.02
CA ARG A 405 -3.40 1.32 16.62
C ARG A 405 -2.24 2.28 16.38
N TYR A 406 -1.22 1.78 15.69
CA TYR A 406 -0.06 2.56 15.30
C TYR A 406 -0.36 3.31 14.00
N PHE A 407 -0.05 4.60 13.98
CA PHE A 407 -0.12 5.45 12.79
C PHE A 407 1.29 5.95 12.48
N TYR A 408 1.80 5.62 11.30
CA TYR A 408 3.13 6.03 10.86
C TYR A 408 3.10 7.44 10.27
N LEU A 409 4.06 8.28 10.67
CA LEU A 409 4.10 9.69 10.28
C LEU A 409 4.35 9.87 8.80
N TYR A 410 5.27 9.09 8.21
CA TYR A 410 5.52 9.16 6.77
C TYR A 410 4.23 8.91 5.98
N ASP A 411 3.53 7.81 6.25
CA ASP A 411 2.26 7.45 5.58
C ASP A 411 1.18 8.53 5.73
N THR A 412 1.02 9.01 6.97
CA THR A 412 0.01 10.03 7.28
C THR A 412 0.32 11.33 6.53
N THR A 413 1.58 11.77 6.57
CA THR A 413 2.03 13.01 5.92
C THR A 413 1.85 12.95 4.41
N ILE A 414 2.32 11.86 3.78
CA ILE A 414 2.17 11.69 2.34
C ILE A 414 0.69 11.63 1.96
N THR A 415 -0.14 10.93 2.73
CA THR A 415 -1.57 10.82 2.46
C THR A 415 -2.27 12.19 2.54
N GLU A 416 -2.00 12.99 3.58
CA GLU A 416 -2.57 14.35 3.71
C GLU A 416 -2.15 15.24 2.54
N LEU A 417 -0.85 15.29 2.21
CA LEU A 417 -0.34 16.11 1.10
C LEU A 417 -0.93 15.70 -0.24
N LEU A 418 -1.04 14.39 -0.50
CA LEU A 418 -1.61 13.87 -1.73
C LEU A 418 -3.13 14.12 -1.85
N ASN A 419 -3.82 14.26 -0.72
CA ASN A 419 -5.23 14.65 -0.67
C ASN A 419 -5.42 16.18 -0.68
N ASN A 420 -4.37 16.95 -0.99
CA ASN A 420 -4.35 18.41 -0.95
C ASN A 420 -4.78 18.98 0.42
N GLN A 421 -4.34 18.34 1.51
CA GLN A 421 -4.54 18.80 2.87
C GLN A 421 -3.25 19.37 3.44
N ASN A 422 -3.36 20.50 4.14
CA ASN A 422 -2.26 21.01 4.95
C ASN A 422 -2.07 20.14 6.20
N LEU A 423 -0.89 20.22 6.80
CA LEU A 423 -0.47 19.38 7.91
C LEU A 423 -0.79 19.98 9.29
N PHE A 424 -1.48 21.13 9.38
CA PHE A 424 -1.69 21.80 10.68
C PHE A 424 -2.45 20.91 11.68
N SER A 425 -3.45 20.16 11.21
CA SER A 425 -4.19 19.22 12.05
C SER A 425 -3.29 18.13 12.64
N LEU A 426 -2.43 17.53 11.81
CA LEU A 426 -1.45 16.53 12.23
C LEU A 426 -0.43 17.13 13.21
N ILE A 427 0.16 18.27 12.88
CA ILE A 427 1.14 18.97 13.71
C ILE A 427 0.52 19.28 15.09
N ASN A 428 -0.68 19.86 15.12
CA ASN A 428 -1.38 20.20 16.35
C ASN A 428 -1.69 18.96 17.21
N LYS A 429 -2.10 17.85 16.58
CA LYS A 429 -2.33 16.56 17.25
C LYS A 429 -1.04 16.02 17.88
N LEU A 430 0.10 16.10 17.18
CA LEU A 430 1.39 15.67 17.71
C LEU A 430 1.87 16.56 18.85
N CYS A 431 1.65 17.89 18.76
CA CYS A 431 1.90 18.82 19.86
C CYS A 431 1.07 18.46 21.09
N TYR A 432 -0.23 18.21 20.93
CA TYR A 432 -1.10 17.76 22.02
C TYR A 432 -0.55 16.49 22.69
N TYR A 433 -0.17 15.48 21.90
CA TYR A 433 0.40 14.23 22.43
C TYR A 433 1.73 14.41 23.17
N LYS A 434 2.57 15.37 22.73
CA LYS A 434 3.78 15.75 23.47
C LYS A 434 3.44 16.40 24.81
N ILE A 435 2.46 17.29 24.85
CA ILE A 435 2.01 17.97 26.09
C ILE A 435 1.40 16.95 27.06
N SER A 436 0.54 16.05 26.56
CA SER A 436 -0.13 15.02 27.37
C SER A 436 0.74 13.82 27.72
N LYS A 437 1.99 13.77 27.20
CA LYS A 437 2.94 12.66 27.39
C LYS A 437 2.41 11.31 26.90
N THR A 438 1.63 11.31 25.83
CA THR A 438 1.15 10.10 25.17
C THR A 438 2.31 9.34 24.53
N LYS A 439 2.22 8.00 24.48
CA LYS A 439 3.26 7.15 23.87
C LYS A 439 3.35 7.40 22.36
N LEU A 440 4.50 7.90 21.91
CA LEU A 440 4.80 8.19 20.51
C LEU A 440 6.32 8.16 20.30
N SER A 441 6.79 7.83 19.09
CA SER A 441 8.23 7.77 18.77
C SER A 441 8.80 9.04 18.11
N CYS A 442 7.94 10.01 17.77
CA CYS A 442 8.30 11.30 17.19
C CYS A 442 9.15 12.16 18.14
N LYS A 443 10.26 12.73 17.64
CA LYS A 443 11.01 13.79 18.33
C LYS A 443 10.42 15.17 18.01
N LEU A 444 10.73 16.20 18.79
CA LEU A 444 10.30 17.57 18.47
C LEU A 444 10.84 18.05 17.12
N LYS A 445 12.07 17.64 16.76
CA LYS A 445 12.64 17.88 15.43
C LYS A 445 11.76 17.35 14.30
N ASN A 446 11.14 16.18 14.46
CA ASN A 446 10.26 15.61 13.44
C ASN A 446 8.98 16.46 13.27
N ILE A 447 8.45 17.06 14.34
CA ILE A 447 7.28 17.96 14.25
C ILE A 447 7.69 19.30 13.61
N GLU A 448 8.88 19.79 13.89
CA GLU A 448 9.46 20.95 13.20
C GLU A 448 9.65 20.68 11.70
N ASP A 449 10.12 19.48 11.32
CA ASP A 449 10.26 19.07 9.92
C ASP A 449 8.88 19.05 9.22
N LEU A 450 7.83 18.53 9.88
CA LEU A 450 6.45 18.62 9.37
C LEU A 450 5.98 20.06 9.18
N LEU A 451 6.30 20.96 10.11
CA LEU A 451 5.95 22.37 10.02
C LEU A 451 6.63 23.05 8.82
N LYS A 452 7.90 22.73 8.56
CA LYS A 452 8.65 23.21 7.39
C LYS A 452 8.09 22.67 6.08
N ILE A 453 7.79 21.37 6.02
CA ILE A 453 7.11 20.74 4.88
C ILE A 453 5.78 21.45 4.60
N ASN A 454 4.99 21.72 5.63
CA ASN A 454 3.70 22.40 5.49
C ASN A 454 3.84 23.84 5.01
N LEU A 455 4.87 24.55 5.48
CA LEU A 455 5.17 25.90 5.02
C LEU A 455 5.51 25.90 3.51
N ASP A 456 6.31 24.94 3.05
CA ASP A 456 6.61 24.78 1.63
C ASP A 456 5.38 24.41 0.81
N TYR A 457 4.49 23.58 1.35
CA TYR A 457 3.19 23.24 0.75
C TYR A 457 2.33 24.49 0.55
N ILE A 458 2.12 25.29 1.60
CA ILE A 458 1.31 26.52 1.54
C ILE A 458 1.91 27.53 0.56
N ARG A 459 3.23 27.72 0.56
CA ARG A 459 3.89 28.62 -0.40
C ARG A 459 3.66 28.20 -1.85
N ARG A 460 3.56 26.89 -2.11
CA ARG A 460 3.30 26.39 -3.47
C ARG A 460 1.87 26.67 -3.90
N LEU A 461 0.89 26.47 -3.01
CA LEU A 461 -0.50 26.83 -3.29
C LEU A 461 -0.61 28.32 -3.64
N LYS A 462 -0.03 29.21 -2.81
CA LYS A 462 -0.05 30.66 -3.06
C LYS A 462 0.62 31.07 -4.37
N LYS A 463 1.64 30.33 -4.84
CA LYS A 463 2.29 30.57 -6.14
C LYS A 463 1.42 30.17 -7.31
N MET A 464 0.58 29.14 -7.17
CA MET A 464 -0.40 28.76 -8.19
C MET A 464 -1.46 29.85 -8.34
N ASP A 465 -2.02 30.33 -7.23
CA ASP A 465 -3.03 31.40 -7.23
C ASP A 465 -2.49 32.70 -7.86
N LYS A 466 -1.20 33.00 -7.61
CA LYS A 466 -0.54 34.16 -8.23
C LYS A 466 -0.32 34.00 -9.73
N GLN A 467 -0.11 32.78 -10.25
CA GLN A 467 0.07 32.54 -11.69
C GLN A 467 -1.21 32.78 -12.51
N GLU A 468 -2.39 32.65 -11.91
CA GLU A 468 -3.67 33.07 -12.53
C GLU A 468 -3.89 34.59 -12.47
N ILE A 469 -3.17 35.32 -11.62
CA ILE A 469 -3.35 36.77 -11.38
C ILE A 469 -2.31 37.64 -12.13
N ILE A 470 -1.33 37.05 -12.83
CA ILE A 470 -0.27 37.80 -13.54
C ILE A 470 -0.80 38.75 -14.64
N GLU A 471 -2.07 38.68 -15.04
CA GLU A 471 -2.64 39.72 -15.90
C GLU A 471 -2.93 41.06 -15.19
N LYS A 472 -2.88 41.18 -13.85
CA LYS A 472 -3.14 42.48 -13.19
C LYS A 472 -2.24 42.78 -12.00
N LYS A 473 -1.30 43.69 -12.30
CA LYS A 473 -0.61 44.67 -11.42
C LYS A 473 0.72 44.23 -10.81
N GLU A 474 1.78 44.80 -11.40
CA GLU A 474 3.00 45.18 -10.68
C GLU A 474 2.66 46.26 -9.62
N ASN A 475 3.02 46.01 -8.36
CA ASN A 475 3.62 46.97 -7.41
C ASN A 475 3.34 46.62 -5.93
N LYS A 476 4.31 45.98 -5.26
CA LYS A 476 4.97 46.39 -4.00
C LYS A 476 5.68 45.18 -3.36
N LYS A 477 7.01 45.26 -3.29
CA LYS A 477 7.87 44.35 -2.51
C LYS A 477 7.70 44.63 -1.02
N THR A 478 6.92 43.80 -0.35
CA THR A 478 7.10 43.45 1.06
C THR A 478 6.81 41.96 1.12
N SER A 479 7.83 41.11 1.33
CA SER A 479 7.61 39.67 1.33
C SER A 479 6.90 39.28 2.63
N GLU A 480 5.57 39.29 2.59
CA GLU A 480 4.66 38.77 3.63
C GLU A 480 4.79 37.25 3.83
N GLU A 481 5.51 36.58 2.92
CA GLU A 481 5.74 35.14 2.95
C GLU A 481 6.78 34.77 4.02
N LEU A 482 6.37 33.90 4.96
CA LEU A 482 7.25 33.32 5.97
C LEU A 482 8.31 32.41 5.35
N THR A 483 9.48 32.34 5.97
CA THR A 483 10.64 31.49 5.64
C THR A 483 10.86 30.44 6.71
N GLU A 484 11.68 29.40 6.43
CA GLU A 484 12.13 28.50 7.51
C GLU A 484 12.92 29.25 8.61
N LYS A 485 13.54 30.40 8.29
CA LYS A 485 14.22 31.24 9.27
C LYS A 485 13.24 31.84 10.28
N ASP A 486 12.04 32.24 9.83
CA ASP A 486 11.00 32.75 10.74
C ASP A 486 10.58 31.66 11.74
N ILE A 487 10.44 30.38 11.29
CA ILE A 487 10.20 29.24 12.19
C ILE A 487 11.35 29.07 13.19
N PHE A 488 12.60 29.15 12.73
CA PHE A 488 13.77 29.03 13.60
C PHE A 488 13.81 30.12 14.68
N TYR A 489 13.61 31.39 14.28
CA TYR A 489 13.67 32.52 15.21
C TYR A 489 12.52 32.48 16.22
N ILE A 490 11.29 32.20 15.79
CA ILE A 490 10.15 32.14 16.72
C ILE A 490 10.29 31.00 17.72
N ARG A 491 10.86 29.87 17.29
CA ARG A 491 11.14 28.72 18.16
C ARG A 491 12.23 29.07 19.19
N ARG A 492 13.31 29.72 18.76
CA ARG A 492 14.38 30.18 19.65
C ARG A 492 13.87 31.18 20.68
N ASP A 493 13.09 32.17 20.25
CA ASP A 493 12.51 33.18 21.14
C ASP A 493 11.60 32.51 22.19
N ALA A 494 10.83 31.49 21.79
CA ALA A 494 10.02 30.70 22.71
C ALA A 494 10.83 29.88 23.73
N MET A 495 12.00 29.34 23.34
CA MET A 495 12.91 28.65 24.26
C MET A 495 13.47 29.59 25.32
N ILE A 496 13.93 30.77 24.91
CA ILE A 496 14.42 31.81 25.82
C ILE A 496 13.30 32.26 26.78
N PHE A 497 12.10 32.46 26.23
CA PHE A 497 10.92 32.79 27.04
C PHE A 497 10.58 31.69 28.04
N ARG A 498 10.64 30.41 27.62
CA ARG A 498 10.38 29.25 28.49
C ARG A 498 11.30 29.25 29.72
N GLU A 499 12.61 29.42 29.51
CA GLU A 499 13.60 29.44 30.60
C GLU A 499 13.29 30.54 31.61
N GLU A 500 13.01 31.76 31.13
CA GLU A 500 12.65 32.87 32.00
C GLU A 500 11.33 32.62 32.74
N TYR A 501 10.32 32.11 32.04
CA TYR A 501 9.00 31.87 32.61
C TYR A 501 9.08 30.81 33.73
N ILE A 502 9.92 29.77 33.54
CA ILE A 502 10.21 28.78 34.57
C ILE A 502 10.95 29.44 35.75
N ARG A 503 12.01 30.21 35.47
CA ARG A 503 12.81 30.91 36.48
C ARG A 503 11.95 31.79 37.39
N LYS A 504 11.05 32.58 36.80
CA LYS A 504 10.16 33.48 37.54
C LYS A 504 8.98 32.78 38.20
N SER A 505 8.55 31.64 37.67
CA SER A 505 7.43 30.88 38.24
C SER A 505 7.82 29.92 39.35
N GLY A 506 9.09 29.51 39.41
CA GLY A 506 9.60 28.51 40.36
C GLY A 506 8.94 27.13 40.20
N ASN A 507 8.15 26.92 39.14
CA ASN A 507 7.35 25.71 38.96
C ASN A 507 7.12 25.40 37.47
N ASP A 508 7.86 24.41 36.96
CA ASP A 508 7.73 23.88 35.60
C ASP A 508 6.29 23.51 35.22
N LYS A 509 5.42 23.14 36.17
CA LYS A 509 4.02 22.77 35.87
C LYS A 509 3.21 23.94 35.30
N LYS A 510 3.57 25.20 35.62
CA LYS A 510 2.90 26.40 35.08
C LYS A 510 3.12 26.56 33.56
N ILE A 511 4.17 25.97 32.99
CA ILE A 511 4.34 25.94 31.53
C ILE A 511 3.31 25.00 30.89
N GLY A 512 2.90 23.94 31.57
CA GLY A 512 1.94 22.97 31.07
C GLY A 512 0.57 23.59 30.80
N SER A 513 0.06 24.42 31.71
CA SER A 513 -1.21 25.11 31.52
C SER A 513 -1.15 26.15 30.40
N LEU A 514 -0.01 26.82 30.21
CA LEU A 514 0.20 27.71 29.08
C LEU A 514 0.23 26.95 27.75
N LEU A 515 0.98 25.84 27.69
CA LEU A 515 1.04 24.96 26.52
C LEU A 515 -0.35 24.50 26.07
N TYR A 516 -1.21 24.03 27.00
CA TYR A 516 -2.57 23.62 26.66
C TYR A 516 -3.45 24.77 26.15
N ARG A 517 -3.35 25.97 26.73
CA ARG A 517 -4.11 27.15 26.27
C ARG A 517 -3.71 27.55 24.84
N LEU A 518 -2.40 27.65 24.58
CA LEU A 518 -1.87 28.00 23.26
C LEU A 518 -2.19 26.91 22.22
N GLN A 519 -2.01 25.64 22.57
CA GLN A 519 -2.34 24.52 21.70
C GLN A 519 -3.85 24.45 21.38
N ASN A 520 -4.71 24.70 22.37
CA ASN A 520 -6.15 24.76 22.13
C ASN A 520 -6.53 25.93 21.21
N ALA A 521 -5.90 27.10 21.38
CA ALA A 521 -6.12 28.24 20.49
C ALA A 521 -5.71 27.94 19.05
N LEU A 522 -4.59 27.27 18.85
CA LEU A 522 -4.17 26.79 17.53
C LEU A 522 -5.14 25.75 16.96
N ARG A 523 -5.64 24.82 17.78
CA ARG A 523 -6.61 23.79 17.36
C ARG A 523 -7.89 24.40 16.78
N ILE A 524 -8.41 25.46 17.39
CA ILE A 524 -9.64 26.13 16.95
C ILE A 524 -9.36 27.36 16.08
N ASN A 525 -8.09 27.58 15.69
CA ASN A 525 -7.64 28.71 14.88
C ASN A 525 -8.09 30.08 15.42
N ASN A 526 -8.02 30.28 16.73
CA ASN A 526 -8.45 31.52 17.39
C ASN A 526 -7.24 32.37 17.79
N VAL A 527 -6.99 33.41 16.99
CA VAL A 527 -5.86 34.33 17.16
C VAL A 527 -5.96 35.11 18.46
N ASP A 528 -7.14 35.62 18.80
CA ASP A 528 -7.37 36.44 20.00
C ASP A 528 -7.06 35.65 21.26
N MET A 529 -7.61 34.43 21.37
CA MET A 529 -7.37 33.56 22.52
C MET A 529 -5.89 33.17 22.65
N PHE A 530 -5.17 33.03 21.52
CA PHE A 530 -3.73 32.79 21.54
C PHE A 530 -2.97 34.02 22.02
N MET A 531 -3.27 35.20 21.47
CA MET A 531 -2.59 36.45 21.80
C MET A 531 -2.85 36.88 23.24
N ASP A 532 -4.06 36.72 23.76
CA ASP A 532 -4.39 36.99 25.16
C ASP A 532 -3.56 36.13 26.12
N ALA A 533 -3.46 34.83 25.83
CA ALA A 533 -2.63 33.91 26.60
C ALA A 533 -1.14 34.25 26.49
N LEU A 534 -0.68 34.63 25.29
CA LEU A 534 0.71 35.00 25.01
C LEU A 534 1.10 36.28 25.74
N ILE A 535 0.31 37.36 25.61
CA ILE A 535 0.54 38.67 26.23
C ILE A 535 0.56 38.53 27.74
N SER A 536 -0.45 37.86 28.32
CA SER A 536 -0.53 37.64 29.76
C SER A 536 0.70 36.90 30.30
N ALA A 537 1.17 35.88 29.57
CA ALA A 537 2.35 35.10 29.96
C ALA A 537 3.66 35.88 29.82
N HIS A 538 3.81 36.72 28.78
CA HIS A 538 4.97 37.58 28.58
C HIS A 538 5.04 38.72 29.59
N ALA A 539 3.90 39.34 29.90
CA ALA A 539 3.79 40.33 30.97
C ALA A 539 4.17 39.70 32.33
N TYR A 540 3.67 38.49 32.60
CA TYR A 540 4.10 37.74 33.79
C TYR A 540 5.61 37.50 33.80
N ALA A 541 6.23 37.07 32.69
CA ALA A 541 7.68 36.84 32.61
C ALA A 541 8.52 38.12 32.65
N GLY A 542 7.96 39.27 32.26
CA GLY A 542 8.73 40.50 32.01
C GLY A 542 9.60 40.40 30.75
N LYS A 543 9.10 39.74 29.70
CA LYS A 543 9.81 39.57 28.42
C LYS A 543 9.01 40.17 27.27
N ASN A 544 9.72 40.69 26.28
CA ASN A 544 9.11 41.22 25.07
C ASN A 544 8.55 40.08 24.20
N ILE A 545 7.46 40.34 23.50
CA ILE A 545 6.89 39.44 22.51
C ILE A 545 7.68 39.59 21.21
N SER A 546 7.96 38.47 20.54
CA SER A 546 8.65 38.46 19.24
C SER A 546 7.86 39.28 18.21
N SER A 547 8.54 40.18 17.49
CA SER A 547 7.93 41.00 16.44
C SER A 547 7.38 40.17 15.27
N LEU A 548 7.82 38.91 15.13
CA LEU A 548 7.29 37.98 14.14
C LEU A 548 5.79 37.73 14.30
N PHE A 549 5.23 37.85 15.52
CA PHE A 549 3.78 37.73 15.71
C PHE A 549 2.97 38.82 15.01
N ALA A 550 3.57 39.96 14.63
CA ALA A 550 2.89 40.91 13.76
C ALA A 550 2.52 40.27 12.40
N LYS A 551 3.35 39.36 11.88
CA LYS A 551 3.05 38.60 10.65
C LYS A 551 1.98 37.53 10.88
N ALA A 552 1.85 37.01 12.10
CA ALA A 552 0.81 36.04 12.46
C ALA A 552 -0.59 36.65 12.35
N LEU A 553 -0.74 37.95 12.62
CA LEU A 553 -2.02 38.66 12.52
C LEU A 553 -2.47 38.94 11.08
N LEU A 554 -1.62 38.67 10.07
CA LEU A 554 -1.94 38.95 8.67
C LEU A 554 -2.87 37.91 8.04
N ASN A 555 -2.73 36.64 8.42
CA ASN A 555 -3.56 35.54 7.92
C ASN A 555 -3.39 34.29 8.79
N ASP A 556 -4.41 33.42 8.70
CA ASP A 556 -4.50 32.17 9.46
C ASP A 556 -3.30 31.25 9.27
N GLU A 557 -2.75 31.16 8.06
CA GLU A 557 -1.63 30.25 7.78
C GLU A 557 -0.36 30.74 8.48
N ASN A 558 -0.10 32.05 8.44
CA ASN A 558 1.01 32.65 9.17
C ASN A 558 0.84 32.48 10.67
N PHE A 559 -0.38 32.68 11.19
CA PHE A 559 -0.71 32.42 12.58
C PHE A 559 -0.42 30.97 12.98
N GLN A 560 -0.95 30.02 12.21
CA GLN A 560 -0.77 28.60 12.45
C GLN A 560 0.71 28.21 12.36
N THR A 561 1.47 28.71 11.38
CA THR A 561 2.91 28.42 11.25
C THR A 561 3.72 28.98 12.41
N LEU A 562 3.57 30.28 12.73
CA LEU A 562 4.35 30.91 13.79
C LEU A 562 3.93 30.45 15.18
N GLY A 563 2.63 30.29 15.41
CA GLY A 563 2.09 29.83 16.67
C GLY A 563 2.51 28.39 16.98
N HIS A 564 2.50 27.48 15.98
CA HIS A 564 3.06 26.15 16.16
C HIS A 564 4.59 26.18 16.35
N GLY A 565 5.32 27.03 15.63
CA GLY A 565 6.76 27.22 15.83
C GLY A 565 7.09 27.66 17.26
N PHE A 566 6.33 28.63 17.78
CA PHE A 566 6.44 29.09 19.17
C PHE A 566 6.10 27.96 20.15
N LEU A 567 5.01 27.22 19.93
CA LEU A 567 4.60 26.10 20.78
C LEU A 567 5.67 25.01 20.84
N LEU A 568 6.32 24.69 19.72
CA LEU A 568 7.43 23.73 19.67
C LEU A 568 8.66 24.20 20.46
N GLY A 569 9.00 25.49 20.43
CA GLY A 569 10.08 26.03 21.25
C GLY A 569 9.71 26.03 22.73
N LEU A 570 8.43 26.30 23.03
CA LEU A 570 7.89 26.25 24.38
C LEU A 570 7.83 24.83 24.96
N LEU A 571 7.79 23.79 24.13
CA LEU A 571 7.93 22.39 24.57
C LEU A 571 9.36 22.07 25.05
N GLY A 572 10.37 22.83 24.63
CA GLY A 572 11.77 22.68 25.02
C GLY A 572 12.52 21.61 24.20
N GLU A 573 13.50 20.96 24.80
CA GLU A 573 14.20 19.80 24.21
C GLU A 573 13.60 18.47 24.70
N ASP A 574 13.70 17.42 23.87
CA ASP A 574 13.35 16.07 24.30
C ASP A 574 14.36 15.64 25.39
N LYS A 575 14.00 15.74 26.68
CA LYS A 575 14.86 15.25 27.77
C LYS A 575 15.15 13.76 27.54
N SER A 576 16.41 13.41 27.25
CA SER A 576 16.86 12.02 27.24
C SER A 576 16.67 11.46 28.65
N LYS A 577 15.77 10.50 28.81
CA LYS A 577 15.76 9.65 30.01
C LYS A 577 16.95 8.69 29.88
N ASN A 578 18.14 9.18 30.18
CA ASN A 578 19.32 8.40 30.57
C ASN A 578 20.41 9.41 30.88
N GLU A 579 20.44 9.89 32.12
CA GLU A 579 21.65 10.26 32.84
C GLU A 579 21.26 10.58 34.30
N ASN A 580 22.03 10.02 35.22
CA ASN A 580 21.99 10.19 36.68
C ASN A 580 20.95 9.36 37.46
N LYS A 581 21.14 8.04 37.47
CA LYS A 581 21.16 7.31 38.75
C LYS A 581 22.61 7.32 39.25
N THR A 582 23.02 8.40 39.87
CA THR A 582 24.26 8.43 40.64
C THR A 582 24.02 7.71 41.95
N ASP A 583 24.82 6.69 42.19
CA ASP A 583 24.90 5.93 43.42
C ASP A 583 24.94 6.83 44.66
N LYS A 584 23.94 6.69 45.54
CA LYS A 584 24.16 6.88 46.96
C LYS A 584 24.38 5.51 47.57
N LYS A 585 25.65 5.12 47.69
CA LYS A 585 26.09 4.22 48.74
C LYS A 585 25.95 4.98 50.05
N GLU A 586 24.90 4.68 50.80
CA GLU A 586 24.88 4.98 52.24
C GLU A 586 25.86 4.01 52.90
N GLY A 587 26.95 4.59 53.43
CA GLY A 587 27.77 3.90 54.42
C GLY A 587 27.10 4.05 55.77
N ASN A 588 27.01 2.94 56.50
CA ASN A 588 26.87 2.93 57.95
C ASN A 588 27.97 1.99 58.48
N GLU A 589 28.87 2.55 59.28
CA GLU A 589 29.37 1.87 60.48
C GLU A 589 28.26 1.83 61.53
#